data_AF-A0AAW7WQ86-F1
#
_entry.id   AF-A0AAW7WQ86-F1
#
_cell.length_a   1.000
_cell.length_b   1.000
_cell.length_c   1.000
_cell.angle_alpha   90.00
_cell.angle_beta   90.00
_cell.angle_gamma   90.00
#
_symmetry.space_group_name_H-M   'P 1'
#
loop_
_entity.id
_entity.type
_entity.pdbx_description
1 polymer ?
#
loop_
_entity_poly.entity_id
_entity_poly.type
_entity_poly.pdbx_seq_one_letter_code
_entity_poly.pdbx_strand_id
1 'polypeptide(L)'
;MRIIFIIYYLLITLLFVSCQESSSVEVEREKIASLLQKGDSCRQVGNEENSIAFYYRSLELAKQTGEQSLEAAASDRLGIVYLYRELYYDALDLFRQSASIYALTGENIRLALALRNIGRTNLVLHHSDSIACYYEQAIEVASRLEDKKLLHTISKELEAIYSKAGFYDYSPRLMLKCLDSVSDDDFSNLLAGEYYIGMNNAEEARIWLKKAVQTSDMYICSSAYQLLYEIEKRTNHPDTAVKYAEYYIQCKDSLDKQISVSSTIRALGQNYEKERLKWENQQLQNEQLRKRMYYLIILSISCCLLVVGLVLYYREKWKKEKVLAGVMKRLRDNERQIENYTAVIEKNRRIISDLKGTQQKNALLLREEKNKSINYENLQHENLLLMKQLHILHSDREGLLQQLQMGTNSSISSQRITAFTQLWLLKSEPYYGIIETQEEWNRLFELIDLFYGNISARLNGCELLREHDRRICYLLHAGLDNSALGILFNIDNTSVTKSKQRIKKKLGLGPNDVLETFLNENKK
;
A
#
# COMPACT_ATOMS: atom_id res chain seq x y z
N MET A 1 -33.08 -11.80 -5.51
CA MET A 1 -33.42 -10.42 -5.94
C MET A 1 -32.22 -9.68 -6.54
N ARG A 2 -31.13 -9.39 -5.81
CA ARG A 2 -29.98 -8.62 -6.36
C ARG A 2 -29.25 -9.27 -7.55
N ILE A 3 -29.11 -10.60 -7.57
CA ILE A 3 -28.43 -11.33 -8.66
C ILE A 3 -29.24 -11.28 -9.97
N ILE A 4 -30.57 -11.35 -9.88
CA ILE A 4 -31.47 -11.29 -11.04
C ILE A 4 -31.42 -9.90 -11.70
N PHE A 5 -31.33 -8.83 -10.90
CA PHE A 5 -31.17 -7.47 -11.42
C PHE A 5 -29.83 -7.25 -12.15
N ILE A 6 -28.74 -7.85 -11.64
CA ILE A 6 -27.41 -7.77 -12.29
C ILE A 6 -27.43 -8.52 -13.63
N ILE A 7 -28.03 -9.72 -13.66
CA ILE A 7 -28.16 -10.50 -14.90
C ILE A 7 -29.02 -9.75 -15.92
N TYR A 8 -30.15 -9.16 -15.51
CA TYR A 8 -31.02 -8.38 -16.39
C TYR A 8 -30.34 -7.14 -16.96
N TYR A 9 -29.56 -6.43 -16.14
CA TYR A 9 -28.77 -5.27 -16.57
C TYR A 9 -27.63 -5.65 -17.54
N LEU A 10 -26.96 -6.77 -17.29
CA LEU A 10 -25.97 -7.35 -18.21
C LEU A 10 -26.59 -7.75 -19.55
N LEU A 11 -27.81 -8.32 -19.53
CA LEU A 11 -28.52 -8.73 -20.74
C LEU A 11 -28.99 -7.53 -21.57
N ILE A 12 -29.48 -6.47 -20.92
CA ILE A 12 -29.86 -5.22 -21.59
C ILE A 12 -28.63 -4.53 -22.20
N THR A 13 -27.52 -4.46 -21.46
CA THR A 13 -26.29 -3.85 -21.98
C THR A 13 -25.69 -4.66 -23.14
N LEU A 14 -25.74 -5.99 -23.09
CA LEU A 14 -25.36 -6.85 -24.22
C LEU A 14 -26.25 -6.61 -25.44
N LEU A 15 -27.57 -6.54 -25.24
CA LEU A 15 -28.54 -6.29 -26.30
C LEU A 15 -28.36 -4.89 -26.91
N PHE A 16 -28.07 -3.88 -26.08
CA PHE A 16 -27.83 -2.51 -26.53
C PHE A 16 -26.52 -2.40 -27.33
N VAL A 17 -25.46 -3.06 -26.88
CA VAL A 17 -24.18 -3.13 -27.62
C VAL A 17 -24.36 -3.87 -28.94
N SER A 18 -25.03 -5.02 -28.96
CA SER A 18 -25.30 -5.76 -30.20
C SER A 18 -26.15 -4.97 -31.20
N CYS A 19 -27.07 -4.14 -30.72
CA CYS A 19 -27.92 -3.30 -31.56
C CYS A 19 -27.17 -2.08 -32.12
N GLN A 20 -26.24 -1.51 -31.35
CA GLN A 20 -25.33 -0.47 -31.86
C GLN A 20 -24.38 -1.05 -32.92
N GLU A 21 -23.82 -2.23 -32.68
CA GLU A 21 -22.91 -2.90 -33.61
C GLU A 21 -23.63 -3.27 -34.92
N SER A 22 -24.85 -3.82 -34.86
CA SER A 22 -25.65 -4.11 -36.06
C SER A 22 -25.99 -2.84 -36.86
N SER A 23 -26.33 -1.74 -36.17
CA SER A 23 -26.61 -0.46 -36.84
C SER A 23 -25.37 0.14 -37.51
N SER A 24 -24.18 -0.06 -36.95
CA SER A 24 -22.92 0.45 -37.52
C SER A 24 -22.50 -0.35 -38.76
N VAL A 25 -22.65 -1.68 -38.75
CA VAL A 25 -22.35 -2.55 -39.89
C VAL A 25 -23.26 -2.24 -41.08
N GLU A 26 -24.55 -2.00 -40.83
CA GLU A 26 -25.51 -1.68 -41.89
C GLU A 26 -25.20 -0.34 -42.58
N VAL A 27 -24.83 0.69 -41.80
CA VAL A 27 -24.39 1.99 -42.33
C VAL A 27 -23.11 1.88 -43.16
N GLU A 28 -22.15 1.06 -42.73
CA GLU A 28 -20.92 0.82 -43.48
C GLU A 28 -21.18 0.05 -44.78
N ARG A 29 -22.06 -0.95 -44.74
CA ARG A 29 -22.51 -1.70 -45.92
C ARG A 29 -23.18 -0.81 -46.95
N GLU A 30 -24.09 0.06 -46.52
CA GLU A 30 -24.75 1.05 -47.40
C GLU A 30 -23.73 2.01 -48.03
N LYS A 31 -22.74 2.44 -47.24
CA LYS A 31 -21.66 3.31 -47.74
C LYS A 31 -20.80 2.62 -48.79
N ILE A 32 -20.45 1.34 -48.61
CA ILE A 32 -19.73 0.54 -49.60
C ILE A 32 -20.57 0.42 -50.88
N ALA A 33 -21.85 0.05 -50.77
CA ALA A 33 -22.75 -0.05 -51.92
C ALA A 33 -22.92 1.29 -52.65
N SER A 34 -22.98 2.41 -51.93
CA SER A 34 -23.03 3.75 -52.50
C SER A 34 -21.77 4.08 -53.30
N LEU A 35 -20.59 3.67 -52.83
CA LEU A 35 -19.33 3.84 -53.56
C LEU A 35 -19.34 3.04 -54.87
N LEU A 36 -19.84 1.80 -54.86
CA LEU A 36 -20.02 1.02 -56.09
C LEU A 36 -20.94 1.74 -57.09
N GLN A 37 -22.08 2.24 -56.62
CA GLN A 37 -23.02 2.96 -57.49
C GLN A 37 -22.43 4.24 -58.08
N LYS A 38 -21.63 4.99 -57.30
CA LYS A 38 -20.89 6.16 -57.81
C LYS A 38 -19.86 5.76 -58.87
N GLY A 39 -19.16 4.64 -58.64
CA GLY A 39 -18.26 4.07 -59.64
C GLY A 39 -19.00 3.72 -60.93
N ASP A 40 -20.13 3.00 -60.83
CA ASP A 40 -20.98 2.62 -61.97
C ASP A 40 -21.48 3.86 -62.73
N SER A 41 -21.91 4.91 -62.02
CA SER A 41 -22.33 6.18 -62.63
C SER A 41 -21.19 6.90 -63.35
N CYS A 42 -20.00 6.98 -62.74
CA CYS A 42 -18.82 7.58 -63.37
C CYS A 42 -18.42 6.81 -64.64
N ARG A 43 -18.46 5.48 -64.60
CA ARG A 43 -18.20 4.62 -65.76
C ARG A 43 -19.20 4.86 -66.89
N GLN A 44 -20.49 5.01 -66.58
CA GLN A 44 -21.53 5.29 -67.58
C GLN A 44 -21.32 6.63 -68.30
N VAL A 45 -20.77 7.63 -67.59
CA VAL A 45 -20.46 8.96 -68.15
C VAL A 45 -19.07 8.99 -68.83
N GLY A 46 -18.34 7.87 -68.83
CA GLY A 46 -16.99 7.75 -69.41
C GLY A 46 -15.88 8.35 -68.55
N ASN A 47 -16.17 8.72 -67.29
CA ASN A 47 -15.17 9.21 -66.34
C ASN A 47 -14.55 8.04 -65.58
N GLU A 48 -13.58 7.39 -66.22
CA GLU A 48 -13.04 6.14 -65.70
C GLU A 48 -12.06 6.30 -64.55
N GLU A 49 -11.29 7.38 -64.49
CA GLU A 49 -10.39 7.66 -63.37
C GLU A 49 -11.19 7.72 -62.05
N ASN A 50 -12.31 8.45 -62.04
CA ASN A 50 -13.19 8.51 -60.88
C ASN A 50 -13.90 7.18 -60.64
N SER A 51 -14.28 6.46 -61.69
CA SER A 51 -14.87 5.12 -61.56
C SER A 51 -13.94 4.16 -60.80
N ILE A 52 -12.67 4.11 -61.22
CA ILE A 52 -11.63 3.27 -60.62
C ILE A 52 -11.39 3.70 -59.17
N ALA A 53 -11.29 5.01 -58.90
CA ALA A 53 -11.11 5.53 -57.55
C ALA A 53 -12.26 5.12 -56.61
N PHE A 54 -13.51 5.21 -57.07
CA PHE A 54 -14.67 4.78 -56.28
C PHE A 54 -14.71 3.27 -56.07
N TYR A 55 -14.39 2.47 -57.08
CA TYR A 55 -14.35 1.02 -56.92
C TYR A 55 -13.22 0.57 -55.99
N TYR A 56 -12.03 1.17 -56.06
CA TYR A 56 -10.94 0.87 -55.12
C TYR A 56 -11.30 1.24 -53.69
N ARG A 57 -11.92 2.41 -53.47
CA ARG A 57 -12.39 2.82 -52.15
C ARG A 57 -13.48 1.89 -51.61
N SER A 58 -14.36 1.40 -52.49
CA SER A 58 -15.35 0.39 -52.13
C SER A 58 -14.68 -0.94 -51.76
N LEU A 59 -13.72 -1.39 -52.56
CA LEU A 59 -12.99 -2.64 -52.36
C LEU A 59 -12.23 -2.64 -51.03
N GLU A 60 -11.54 -1.53 -50.73
CA GLU A 60 -10.80 -1.37 -49.49
C GLU A 60 -11.72 -1.40 -48.27
N LEU A 61 -12.82 -0.63 -48.32
CA LEU A 61 -13.76 -0.58 -47.21
C LEU A 61 -14.45 -1.95 -47.01
N ALA A 62 -14.84 -2.64 -48.09
CA ALA A 62 -15.41 -3.98 -48.01
C ALA A 62 -14.45 -5.00 -47.36
N LYS A 63 -13.15 -4.93 -47.68
CA LYS A 63 -12.13 -5.77 -47.03
C LYS A 63 -11.95 -5.45 -45.55
N GLN A 64 -12.00 -4.16 -45.19
CA GLN A 64 -11.86 -3.73 -43.79
C GLN A 64 -13.05 -4.15 -42.92
N THR A 65 -14.27 -4.14 -43.48
CA THR A 65 -15.50 -4.50 -42.77
C THR A 65 -15.86 -5.98 -42.88
N GLY A 66 -15.17 -6.74 -43.73
CA GLY A 66 -15.46 -8.16 -43.97
C GLY A 66 -16.67 -8.44 -44.87
N GLU A 67 -17.14 -7.44 -45.62
CA GLU A 67 -18.28 -7.54 -46.55
C GLU A 67 -17.87 -8.23 -47.86
N GLN A 68 -17.72 -9.56 -47.82
CA GLN A 68 -17.22 -10.37 -48.94
C GLN A 68 -18.01 -10.20 -50.26
N SER A 69 -19.34 -10.11 -50.20
CA SER A 69 -20.17 -9.91 -51.40
C SER A 69 -19.85 -8.59 -52.12
N LEU A 70 -19.61 -7.53 -51.35
CA LEU A 70 -19.29 -6.20 -51.89
C LEU A 70 -17.82 -6.11 -52.31
N GLU A 71 -16.92 -6.84 -51.64
CA GLU A 71 -15.53 -7.02 -52.10
C GLU A 71 -15.52 -7.63 -53.51
N ALA A 72 -16.23 -8.75 -53.70
CA ALA A 72 -16.33 -9.43 -54.99
C ALA A 72 -16.95 -8.53 -56.07
N ALA A 73 -17.98 -7.76 -55.73
CA ALA A 73 -18.59 -6.80 -56.65
C ALA A 73 -17.64 -5.68 -57.06
N ALA A 74 -16.87 -5.12 -56.13
CA ALA A 74 -15.87 -4.12 -56.44
C ALA A 74 -14.75 -4.67 -57.34
N SER A 75 -14.25 -5.89 -57.04
CA SER A 75 -13.25 -6.57 -57.88
C SER A 75 -13.79 -6.88 -59.28
N ASP A 76 -15.01 -7.39 -59.42
CA ASP A 76 -15.62 -7.66 -60.73
C ASP A 76 -15.78 -6.38 -61.55
N ARG A 77 -16.22 -5.28 -60.93
CA ARG A 77 -16.36 -3.97 -61.58
C ARG A 77 -15.01 -3.39 -62.03
N LEU A 78 -13.97 -3.48 -61.20
CA LEU A 78 -12.60 -3.11 -61.60
C LEU A 78 -12.10 -3.99 -62.75
N GLY A 79 -12.33 -5.31 -62.69
CA GLY A 79 -11.96 -6.25 -63.73
C GLY A 79 -12.59 -5.90 -65.08
N ILE A 80 -13.86 -5.47 -65.07
CA ILE A 80 -14.54 -4.98 -66.28
C ILE A 80 -13.82 -3.76 -66.86
N VAL A 81 -13.49 -2.75 -66.02
CA VAL A 81 -12.77 -1.56 -66.50
C VAL A 81 -11.40 -1.96 -67.08
N TYR A 82 -10.67 -2.85 -66.41
CA TYR A 82 -9.36 -3.32 -66.86
C TYR A 82 -9.44 -4.10 -68.16
N LEU A 83 -10.47 -4.93 -68.34
CA LEU A 83 -10.74 -5.64 -69.58
C LEU A 83 -10.96 -4.68 -70.76
N TYR A 84 -11.81 -3.65 -70.61
CA TYR A 84 -12.04 -2.64 -71.65
C TYR A 84 -10.82 -1.74 -71.92
N ARG A 85 -9.85 -1.73 -71.01
CA ARG A 85 -8.58 -1.01 -71.12
C ARG A 85 -7.41 -1.91 -71.48
N GLU A 86 -7.69 -3.13 -71.93
CA GLU A 86 -6.67 -4.08 -72.39
C GLU A 86 -5.63 -4.48 -71.33
N LEU A 87 -5.96 -4.25 -70.06
CA LEU A 87 -5.18 -4.71 -68.92
C LEU A 87 -5.58 -6.15 -68.61
N TYR A 88 -5.41 -7.04 -69.58
CA TYR A 88 -6.03 -8.37 -69.59
C TYR A 88 -5.58 -9.25 -68.42
N TYR A 89 -4.28 -9.29 -68.10
CA TYR A 89 -3.79 -10.06 -66.96
C TYR A 89 -4.29 -9.50 -65.62
N ASP A 90 -4.29 -8.17 -65.46
CA ASP A 90 -4.80 -7.49 -64.26
C ASP A 90 -6.31 -7.75 -64.08
N ALA A 91 -7.08 -7.74 -65.18
CA ALA A 91 -8.50 -8.08 -65.19
C ALA A 91 -8.75 -9.54 -64.83
N LEU A 92 -7.91 -10.46 -65.33
CA LEU A 92 -8.03 -11.89 -65.06
C LEU A 92 -7.89 -12.20 -63.57
N ASP A 93 -6.93 -11.56 -62.90
CA ASP A 93 -6.72 -11.73 -61.46
C ASP A 93 -7.91 -11.20 -60.65
N LEU A 94 -8.45 -10.04 -61.02
CA LEU A 94 -9.65 -9.47 -60.38
C LEU A 94 -10.90 -10.33 -60.57
N PHE A 95 -11.12 -10.88 -61.77
CA PHE A 95 -12.24 -11.78 -62.04
C PHE A 95 -12.09 -13.13 -61.33
N ARG A 96 -10.87 -13.67 -61.22
CA ARG A 96 -10.61 -14.89 -60.43
C ARG A 96 -10.88 -14.66 -58.95
N GLN A 97 -10.47 -13.50 -58.42
CA GLN A 97 -10.78 -13.11 -57.05
C GLN A 97 -12.29 -12.98 -56.84
N SER A 98 -13.02 -12.29 -57.71
CA SER A 98 -14.48 -12.14 -57.56
C SER A 98 -15.21 -13.48 -57.68
N ALA A 99 -14.83 -14.33 -58.63
CA ALA A 99 -15.41 -15.65 -58.82
C ALA A 99 -15.21 -16.56 -57.58
N SER A 100 -14.02 -16.56 -56.99
CA SER A 100 -13.77 -17.38 -55.78
C SER A 100 -14.62 -16.91 -54.61
N ILE A 101 -14.78 -15.60 -54.42
CA ILE A 101 -15.62 -15.06 -53.36
C ILE A 101 -17.11 -15.33 -53.64
N TYR A 102 -17.60 -15.15 -54.87
CA TYR A 102 -18.99 -15.47 -55.20
C TYR A 102 -19.33 -16.95 -55.03
N ALA A 103 -18.37 -17.84 -55.28
CA ALA A 103 -18.54 -19.26 -54.98
C ALA A 103 -18.65 -19.52 -53.47
N LEU A 104 -17.86 -18.81 -52.65
CA LEU A 104 -17.92 -18.90 -51.18
C LEU A 104 -19.21 -18.31 -50.60
N THR A 105 -19.70 -17.20 -51.15
CA THR A 105 -20.92 -16.52 -50.67
C THR A 105 -22.22 -17.11 -51.26
N GLY A 106 -22.13 -18.03 -52.22
CA GLY A 106 -23.28 -18.67 -52.86
C GLY A 106 -24.00 -17.81 -53.90
N GLU A 107 -23.36 -16.75 -54.40
CA GLU A 107 -23.93 -15.82 -55.37
C GLU A 107 -23.80 -16.33 -56.82
N ASN A 108 -24.48 -17.43 -57.10
CA ASN A 108 -24.32 -18.22 -58.33
C ASN A 108 -24.55 -17.44 -59.64
N ILE A 109 -25.48 -16.47 -59.67
CA ILE A 109 -25.68 -15.62 -60.87
C ILE A 109 -24.40 -14.80 -61.14
N ARG A 110 -23.83 -14.18 -60.10
CA ARG A 110 -22.62 -13.37 -60.23
C ARG A 110 -21.39 -14.24 -60.50
N LEU A 111 -21.33 -15.44 -59.92
CA LEU A 111 -20.33 -16.45 -60.22
C LEU A 111 -20.32 -16.81 -61.72
N ALA A 112 -21.48 -17.13 -62.31
CA ALA A 112 -21.58 -17.45 -63.74
C ALA A 112 -21.09 -16.28 -64.62
N LEU A 113 -21.44 -15.05 -64.26
CA LEU A 113 -20.99 -13.85 -64.98
C LEU A 113 -19.49 -13.61 -64.84
N ALA A 114 -18.91 -13.82 -63.65
CA ALA A 114 -17.47 -13.69 -63.42
C ALA A 114 -16.70 -14.77 -64.20
N LEU A 115 -17.15 -16.04 -64.18
CA LEU A 115 -16.57 -17.12 -64.97
C LEU A 115 -16.61 -16.83 -66.48
N ARG A 116 -17.73 -16.29 -66.98
CA ARG A 116 -17.81 -15.81 -68.37
C ARG A 116 -16.81 -14.69 -68.65
N ASN A 117 -16.64 -13.73 -67.74
CA ASN A 117 -15.66 -12.64 -67.91
C ASN A 117 -14.21 -13.16 -67.91
N ILE A 118 -13.89 -14.21 -67.13
CA ILE A 118 -12.61 -14.93 -67.20
C ILE A 118 -12.45 -15.57 -68.60
N GLY A 119 -13.50 -16.21 -69.12
CA GLY A 119 -13.54 -16.76 -70.48
C GLY A 119 -13.27 -15.68 -71.55
N ARG A 120 -13.95 -14.54 -71.48
CA ARG A 120 -13.73 -13.36 -72.35
C ARG A 120 -12.28 -12.88 -72.31
N THR A 121 -11.70 -12.81 -71.12
CA THR A 121 -10.33 -12.33 -70.95
C THR A 121 -9.33 -13.30 -71.57
N ASN A 122 -9.54 -14.61 -71.42
CA ASN A 122 -8.71 -15.64 -72.05
C ASN A 122 -8.86 -15.70 -73.57
N LEU A 123 -10.03 -15.34 -74.10
CA LEU A 123 -10.24 -15.19 -75.55
C LEU A 123 -9.29 -14.15 -76.14
N VAL A 124 -9.22 -12.97 -75.53
CA VAL A 124 -8.37 -11.88 -76.02
C VAL A 124 -6.88 -12.18 -75.80
N LEU A 125 -6.55 -12.96 -74.77
CA LEU A 125 -5.19 -13.48 -74.53
C LEU A 125 -4.82 -14.68 -75.41
N HIS A 126 -5.71 -15.16 -76.28
CA HIS A 126 -5.50 -16.34 -77.13
C HIS A 126 -5.19 -17.64 -76.37
N HIS A 127 -5.70 -17.80 -75.15
CA HIS A 127 -5.53 -19.02 -74.34
C HIS A 127 -6.67 -20.02 -74.59
N SER A 128 -6.65 -20.68 -75.76
CA SER A 128 -7.75 -21.51 -76.28
C SER A 128 -8.30 -22.55 -75.30
N ASP A 129 -7.44 -23.28 -74.59
CA ASP A 129 -7.87 -24.34 -73.65
C ASP A 129 -8.66 -23.79 -72.45
N SER A 130 -8.35 -22.54 -72.04
CA SER A 130 -9.00 -21.90 -70.89
C SER A 130 -10.38 -21.35 -71.24
N ILE A 131 -10.62 -20.96 -72.49
CA ILE A 131 -11.90 -20.40 -72.94
C ILE A 131 -13.02 -21.42 -72.74
N ALA A 132 -12.86 -22.61 -73.33
CA ALA A 132 -13.82 -23.71 -73.24
C ALA A 132 -14.21 -23.99 -71.79
N CYS A 133 -13.17 -24.19 -70.96
CA CYS A 133 -13.30 -24.58 -69.57
C CYS A 133 -14.12 -23.58 -68.75
N TYR A 134 -13.84 -22.28 -68.88
CA TYR A 134 -14.53 -21.26 -68.07
C TYR A 134 -15.96 -20.95 -68.58
N TYR A 135 -16.21 -21.00 -69.89
CA TYR A 135 -17.58 -20.87 -70.39
C TYR A 135 -18.44 -22.10 -70.06
N GLU A 136 -17.90 -23.32 -70.14
CA GLU A 136 -18.60 -24.53 -69.73
C GLU A 136 -18.97 -24.49 -68.25
N GLN A 137 -18.05 -24.07 -67.38
CA GLN A 137 -18.35 -23.86 -65.96
C GLN A 137 -19.45 -22.80 -65.76
N ALA A 138 -19.42 -21.70 -66.50
CA ALA A 138 -20.43 -20.66 -66.42
C ALA A 138 -21.82 -21.16 -66.88
N ILE A 139 -21.85 -21.97 -67.94
CA ILE A 139 -23.06 -22.63 -68.47
C ILE A 139 -23.62 -23.63 -67.45
N GLU A 140 -22.76 -24.42 -66.81
CA GLU A 140 -23.16 -25.37 -65.77
C GLU A 140 -23.82 -24.66 -64.59
N VAL A 141 -23.22 -23.57 -64.10
CA VAL A 141 -23.80 -22.75 -63.03
C VAL A 141 -25.15 -22.16 -63.46
N ALA A 142 -25.23 -21.60 -64.68
CA ALA A 142 -26.49 -21.05 -65.21
C ALA A 142 -27.59 -22.11 -65.39
N SER A 143 -27.22 -23.33 -65.81
CA SER A 143 -28.16 -24.44 -65.98
C SER A 143 -28.75 -24.91 -64.65
N ARG A 144 -27.94 -24.94 -63.57
CA ARG A 144 -28.39 -25.31 -62.23
C ARG A 144 -29.35 -24.27 -61.62
N LEU A 145 -29.31 -23.03 -62.10
CA LEU A 145 -30.18 -21.93 -61.66
C LEU A 145 -31.53 -21.89 -62.37
N GLU A 146 -31.73 -22.69 -63.41
CA GLU A 146 -32.90 -22.63 -64.31
C GLU A 146 -33.13 -21.24 -64.97
N ASP A 147 -32.13 -20.35 -64.94
CA ASP A 147 -32.18 -19.05 -65.61
C ASP A 147 -31.89 -19.20 -67.10
N LYS A 148 -32.97 -19.43 -67.86
CA LYS A 148 -32.93 -19.61 -69.32
C LYS A 148 -32.31 -18.42 -70.06
N LYS A 149 -32.43 -17.19 -69.52
CA LYS A 149 -31.90 -15.99 -70.17
C LYS A 149 -30.39 -15.90 -70.01
N LEU A 150 -29.90 -16.14 -68.79
CA LEU A 150 -28.47 -16.18 -68.51
C LEU A 150 -27.78 -17.30 -69.29
N LEU A 151 -28.37 -18.51 -69.25
CA LEU A 151 -27.88 -19.66 -70.01
C LEU A 151 -27.80 -19.35 -71.51
N HIS A 152 -28.87 -18.83 -72.11
CA HIS A 152 -28.89 -18.46 -73.53
C HIS A 152 -27.80 -17.44 -73.88
N THR A 153 -27.60 -16.43 -73.03
CA THR A 153 -26.60 -15.37 -73.26
C THR A 153 -25.18 -15.94 -73.27
N ILE A 154 -24.83 -16.77 -72.29
CA ILE A 154 -23.48 -17.34 -72.16
C ILE A 154 -23.19 -18.34 -73.29
N SER A 155 -24.15 -19.22 -73.59
CA SER A 155 -23.99 -20.22 -74.64
C SER A 155 -23.81 -19.60 -76.03
N LYS A 156 -24.59 -18.56 -76.35
CA LYS A 156 -24.49 -17.84 -77.63
C LYS A 156 -23.10 -17.23 -77.84
N GLU A 157 -22.51 -16.71 -76.77
CA GLU A 157 -21.21 -16.08 -76.83
C GLU A 157 -20.08 -17.09 -77.04
N LEU A 158 -20.12 -18.24 -76.35
CA LEU A 158 -19.17 -19.35 -76.57
C LEU A 158 -19.23 -19.85 -78.03
N GLU A 159 -20.43 -19.93 -78.60
CA GLU A 159 -20.64 -20.36 -79.98
C GLU A 159 -20.00 -19.40 -80.99
N ALA A 160 -20.16 -18.08 -80.79
CA ALA A 160 -19.52 -17.07 -81.62
C ALA A 160 -17.98 -17.18 -81.58
N ILE A 161 -17.42 -17.52 -80.42
CA ILE A 161 -15.97 -17.71 -80.24
C ILE A 161 -15.44 -18.89 -81.05
N TYR A 162 -16.11 -20.04 -81.00
CA TYR A 162 -15.68 -21.23 -81.75
C TYR A 162 -15.81 -21.05 -83.27
N SER A 163 -16.80 -20.27 -83.71
CA SER A 163 -16.94 -19.85 -85.11
C SER A 163 -15.72 -19.03 -85.59
N LYS A 164 -15.15 -18.16 -84.74
CA LYS A 164 -13.99 -17.31 -85.03
C LYS A 164 -12.66 -18.05 -85.09
N ALA A 165 -12.45 -19.07 -84.25
CA ALA A 165 -11.13 -19.65 -83.98
C ALA A 165 -10.62 -20.64 -85.06
N GLY A 166 -11.33 -20.84 -86.17
CA GLY A 166 -10.91 -21.77 -87.23
C GLY A 166 -10.92 -23.25 -86.83
N PHE A 167 -11.53 -23.60 -85.68
CA PHE A 167 -11.87 -24.98 -85.33
C PHE A 167 -13.11 -25.42 -86.14
N TYR A 168 -12.98 -25.45 -87.47
CA TYR A 168 -14.04 -25.81 -88.41
C TYR A 168 -14.61 -27.21 -88.17
N ASP A 169 -13.87 -28.08 -87.48
CA ASP A 169 -14.24 -29.48 -87.25
C ASP A 169 -15.24 -29.70 -86.11
N TYR A 170 -15.42 -28.74 -85.18
CA TYR A 170 -16.18 -29.04 -83.96
C TYR A 170 -17.69 -28.79 -84.07
N SER A 171 -18.20 -27.89 -84.93
CA SER A 171 -19.62 -27.96 -85.34
C SER A 171 -20.07 -27.03 -86.50
N PRO A 172 -19.92 -27.47 -87.76
CA PRO A 172 -20.55 -26.80 -88.91
C PRO A 172 -22.09 -26.72 -88.80
N ARG A 173 -22.70 -27.61 -88.02
CA ARG A 173 -24.16 -27.76 -87.87
C ARG A 173 -24.80 -26.74 -86.92
N LEU A 174 -24.06 -26.28 -85.91
CA LEU A 174 -24.47 -25.17 -85.02
C LEU A 174 -24.36 -23.82 -85.78
N MET A 175 -23.27 -23.64 -86.52
CA MET A 175 -23.00 -22.43 -87.31
C MET A 175 -24.04 -22.16 -88.42
N LEU A 176 -24.47 -23.18 -89.17
CA LEU A 176 -25.54 -23.07 -90.17
C LEU A 176 -26.92 -22.74 -89.56
N LYS A 177 -27.18 -23.18 -88.32
CA LYS A 177 -28.44 -22.91 -87.61
C LYS A 177 -28.49 -21.51 -87.00
N CYS A 178 -27.33 -20.93 -86.71
CA CYS A 178 -27.16 -19.56 -86.23
C CYS A 178 -27.12 -18.51 -87.35
N LEU A 179 -26.57 -18.82 -88.54
CA LEU A 179 -26.71 -17.96 -89.73
C LEU A 179 -28.18 -17.74 -90.13
N ASP A 180 -29.03 -18.73 -89.89
CA ASP A 180 -30.48 -18.63 -90.07
C ASP A 180 -31.20 -17.83 -88.96
N SER A 181 -30.52 -17.51 -87.85
CA SER A 181 -31.10 -16.82 -86.68
C SER A 181 -30.31 -15.59 -86.21
N VAL A 182 -29.44 -15.04 -87.07
CA VAL A 182 -28.53 -13.92 -86.75
C VAL A 182 -29.31 -12.72 -86.21
N SER A 183 -28.96 -12.31 -84.99
CA SER A 183 -29.13 -10.93 -84.55
C SER A 183 -27.98 -10.10 -85.10
N ASP A 184 -28.30 -8.94 -85.67
CA ASP A 184 -27.37 -8.03 -86.33
C ASP A 184 -26.46 -7.31 -85.28
N ASP A 185 -25.41 -7.99 -84.77
CA ASP A 185 -24.43 -7.40 -83.86
C ASP A 185 -23.03 -7.26 -84.48
N ASP A 186 -22.35 -6.17 -84.13
CA ASP A 186 -21.15 -5.68 -84.82
C ASP A 186 -19.97 -6.65 -84.78
N PHE A 187 -19.78 -7.35 -83.66
CA PHE A 187 -18.73 -8.34 -83.53
C PHE A 187 -19.03 -9.54 -84.43
N SER A 188 -20.25 -10.09 -84.40
CA SER A 188 -20.68 -11.16 -85.30
C SER A 188 -20.51 -10.80 -86.78
N ASN A 189 -20.71 -9.53 -87.15
CA ASN A 189 -20.46 -9.03 -88.50
C ASN A 189 -18.96 -9.09 -88.88
N LEU A 190 -18.04 -8.74 -87.98
CA LEU A 190 -16.59 -8.88 -88.21
C LEU A 190 -16.21 -10.36 -88.43
N LEU A 191 -16.78 -11.26 -87.61
CA LEU A 191 -16.54 -12.70 -87.67
C LEU A 191 -17.01 -13.31 -88.98
N ALA A 192 -18.21 -12.94 -89.44
CA ALA A 192 -18.73 -13.38 -90.73
C ALA A 192 -17.81 -12.93 -91.88
N GLY A 193 -17.28 -11.70 -91.79
CA GLY A 193 -16.27 -11.18 -92.72
C GLY A 193 -15.00 -12.05 -92.79
N GLU A 194 -14.41 -12.36 -91.65
CA GLU A 194 -13.22 -13.23 -91.53
C GLU A 194 -13.47 -14.65 -92.08
N TYR A 195 -14.64 -15.22 -91.79
CA TYR A 195 -15.06 -16.53 -92.29
C TYR A 195 -15.10 -16.58 -93.82
N TYR A 196 -15.75 -15.59 -94.45
CA TYR A 196 -15.85 -15.56 -95.91
C TYR A 196 -14.49 -15.29 -96.58
N ILE A 197 -13.57 -14.57 -95.93
CA ILE A 197 -12.16 -14.48 -96.37
C ILE A 197 -11.52 -15.87 -96.36
N GLY A 198 -11.70 -16.65 -95.29
CA GLY A 198 -11.19 -18.02 -95.17
C GLY A 198 -11.77 -18.98 -96.22
N MET A 199 -13.03 -18.79 -96.60
CA MET A 199 -13.69 -19.49 -97.70
C MET A 199 -13.32 -18.96 -99.10
N ASN A 200 -12.39 -18.00 -99.18
CA ASN A 200 -11.96 -17.34 -100.40
C ASN A 200 -13.10 -16.63 -101.17
N ASN A 201 -14.14 -16.20 -100.46
CA ASN A 201 -15.29 -15.46 -100.98
C ASN A 201 -15.21 -13.98 -100.59
N ALA A 202 -14.48 -13.20 -101.39
CA ALA A 202 -14.19 -11.79 -101.11
C ALA A 202 -15.43 -10.88 -101.18
N GLU A 203 -16.42 -11.20 -102.02
CA GLU A 203 -17.62 -10.38 -102.19
C GLU A 203 -18.48 -10.39 -100.92
N GLU A 204 -18.76 -11.58 -100.39
CA GLU A 204 -19.56 -11.75 -99.18
C GLU A 204 -18.80 -11.17 -97.96
N ALA A 205 -17.48 -11.40 -97.89
CA ALA A 205 -16.64 -10.82 -96.86
C ALA A 205 -16.75 -9.28 -96.79
N ARG A 206 -16.77 -8.58 -97.94
CA ARG A 206 -16.91 -7.11 -97.94
C ARG A 206 -18.23 -6.64 -97.33
N ILE A 207 -19.33 -7.35 -97.57
CA ILE A 207 -20.65 -6.97 -97.08
C ILE A 207 -20.67 -7.02 -95.55
N TRP A 208 -20.18 -8.11 -94.98
CA TRP A 208 -20.14 -8.32 -93.54
C TRP A 208 -19.15 -7.39 -92.84
N LEU A 209 -17.96 -7.18 -93.41
CA LEU A 209 -16.98 -6.22 -92.87
C LEU A 209 -17.47 -4.77 -92.92
N LYS A 210 -18.24 -4.37 -93.94
CA LYS A 210 -18.86 -3.05 -94.01
C LYS A 210 -19.96 -2.84 -92.97
N LYS A 211 -20.63 -3.91 -92.54
CA LYS A 211 -21.53 -3.84 -91.39
C LYS A 211 -20.75 -3.75 -90.08
N ALA A 212 -19.65 -4.48 -89.96
CA ALA A 212 -18.81 -4.48 -88.76
C ALA A 212 -18.23 -3.10 -88.41
N VAL A 213 -17.82 -2.30 -89.41
CA VAL A 213 -17.27 -0.95 -89.21
C VAL A 213 -18.29 0.11 -88.76
N GLN A 214 -19.58 -0.25 -88.67
CA GLN A 214 -20.62 0.68 -88.18
C GLN A 214 -20.60 0.82 -86.65
N THR A 215 -19.77 0.04 -85.98
CA THR A 215 -19.62 0.04 -84.53
C THR A 215 -18.81 1.22 -83.99
N SER A 216 -18.98 1.50 -82.70
CA SER A 216 -18.13 2.43 -81.96
C SER A 216 -16.83 1.79 -81.45
N ASP A 217 -16.66 0.47 -81.59
CA ASP A 217 -15.45 -0.25 -81.16
C ASP A 217 -14.28 -0.05 -82.15
N MET A 218 -13.26 0.68 -81.70
CA MET A 218 -12.09 1.04 -82.50
C MET A 218 -11.21 -0.17 -82.88
N TYR A 219 -11.24 -1.26 -82.11
CA TYR A 219 -10.51 -2.50 -82.45
C TYR A 219 -11.20 -3.26 -83.57
N ILE A 220 -12.53 -3.36 -83.50
CA ILE A 220 -13.35 -3.95 -84.56
C ILE A 220 -13.20 -3.14 -85.85
N CYS A 221 -13.32 -1.81 -85.77
CA CYS A 221 -13.10 -0.91 -86.90
C CYS A 221 -11.70 -1.05 -87.50
N SER A 222 -10.65 -1.02 -86.66
CA SER A 222 -9.26 -1.22 -87.11
C SER A 222 -9.09 -2.55 -87.84
N SER A 223 -9.59 -3.64 -87.25
CA SER A 223 -9.46 -4.99 -87.81
C SER A 223 -10.24 -5.13 -89.12
N ALA A 224 -11.47 -4.65 -89.16
CA ALA A 224 -12.30 -4.66 -90.36
C ALA A 224 -11.72 -3.81 -91.50
N TYR A 225 -11.20 -2.61 -91.21
CA TYR A 225 -10.56 -1.76 -92.22
C TYR A 225 -9.26 -2.36 -92.75
N GLN A 226 -8.47 -3.04 -91.90
CA GLN A 226 -7.30 -3.78 -92.33
C GLN A 226 -7.66 -4.93 -93.28
N LEU A 227 -8.70 -5.70 -92.96
CA LEU A 227 -9.16 -6.81 -93.79
C LEU A 227 -9.76 -6.32 -95.12
N LEU A 228 -10.53 -5.23 -95.09
CA LEU A 228 -11.06 -4.58 -96.29
C LEU A 228 -9.90 -4.07 -97.17
N TYR A 229 -8.88 -3.44 -96.59
CA TYR A 229 -7.69 -3.03 -97.32
C TYR A 229 -7.00 -4.22 -98.02
N GLU A 230 -6.79 -5.34 -97.32
CA GLU A 230 -6.16 -6.53 -97.89
C GLU A 230 -7.01 -7.15 -99.02
N ILE A 231 -8.34 -7.17 -98.88
CA ILE A 231 -9.25 -7.61 -99.95
C ILE A 231 -9.13 -6.69 -101.18
N GLU A 232 -9.20 -5.37 -101.00
CA GLU A 232 -9.14 -4.41 -102.11
C GLU A 232 -7.77 -4.43 -102.81
N LYS A 233 -6.69 -4.60 -102.04
CA LYS A 233 -5.33 -4.77 -102.57
C LYS A 233 -5.21 -6.04 -103.42
N ARG A 234 -5.80 -7.16 -103.00
CA ARG A 234 -5.79 -8.43 -103.77
C ARG A 234 -6.69 -8.39 -105.00
N THR A 235 -7.78 -7.65 -104.94
CA THR A 235 -8.77 -7.51 -106.04
C THR A 235 -8.44 -6.37 -107.01
N ASN A 236 -7.29 -5.71 -106.85
CA ASN A 236 -6.73 -4.68 -107.72
C ASN A 236 -7.56 -3.38 -107.81
N HIS A 237 -8.11 -2.93 -106.67
CA HIS A 237 -8.80 -1.64 -106.52
C HIS A 237 -7.99 -0.68 -105.61
N PRO A 238 -7.00 0.05 -106.17
CA PRO A 238 -6.03 0.81 -105.36
C PRO A 238 -6.66 2.03 -104.65
N ASP A 239 -7.62 2.71 -105.27
CA ASP A 239 -8.22 3.93 -104.70
C ASP A 239 -9.09 3.63 -103.46
N THR A 240 -9.78 2.50 -103.42
CA THR A 240 -10.54 2.03 -102.25
C THR A 240 -9.62 1.45 -101.18
N ALA A 241 -8.56 0.74 -101.58
CA ALA A 241 -7.54 0.25 -100.67
C ALA A 241 -6.88 1.40 -99.88
N VAL A 242 -6.49 2.50 -100.53
CA VAL A 242 -5.89 3.66 -99.84
C VAL A 242 -6.86 4.26 -98.82
N LYS A 243 -8.15 4.41 -99.15
CA LYS A 243 -9.16 4.90 -98.19
C LYS A 243 -9.29 4.00 -96.97
N TYR A 244 -9.31 2.68 -97.15
CA TYR A 244 -9.37 1.75 -96.02
C TYR A 244 -8.07 1.75 -95.21
N ALA A 245 -6.92 1.96 -95.84
CA ALA A 245 -5.64 2.13 -95.13
C ALA A 245 -5.62 3.42 -94.30
N GLU A 246 -6.17 4.54 -94.79
CA GLU A 246 -6.30 5.79 -94.03
C GLU A 246 -7.24 5.62 -92.82
N TYR A 247 -8.40 4.98 -93.00
CA TYR A 247 -9.30 4.67 -91.88
C TYR A 247 -8.67 3.72 -90.86
N TYR A 248 -7.89 2.75 -91.32
CA TYR A 248 -7.10 1.89 -90.44
C TYR A 248 -6.09 2.70 -89.60
N ILE A 249 -5.36 3.63 -90.21
CA ILE A 249 -4.39 4.50 -89.50
C ILE A 249 -5.11 5.38 -88.47
N GLN A 250 -6.25 5.97 -88.81
CA GLN A 250 -7.04 6.78 -87.86
C GLN A 250 -7.53 5.95 -86.66
N CYS A 251 -7.95 4.71 -86.91
CA CYS A 251 -8.27 3.77 -85.83
C CYS A 251 -7.03 3.50 -84.98
N LYS A 252 -5.88 3.25 -85.60
CA LYS A 252 -4.61 2.97 -84.92
C LYS A 252 -4.09 4.12 -84.06
N ASP A 253 -4.11 5.36 -84.55
CA ASP A 253 -3.73 6.53 -83.76
C ASP A 253 -4.64 6.71 -82.53
N SER A 254 -5.93 6.40 -82.68
CA SER A 254 -6.88 6.41 -81.57
C SER A 254 -6.63 5.27 -80.58
N LEU A 255 -6.19 4.12 -81.06
CA LEU A 255 -5.75 2.99 -80.23
C LEU A 255 -4.48 3.33 -79.44
N ASP A 256 -3.51 4.02 -80.03
CA ASP A 256 -2.29 4.47 -79.32
C ASP A 256 -2.64 5.43 -78.18
N LYS A 257 -3.63 6.31 -78.39
CA LYS A 257 -4.19 7.15 -77.33
C LYS A 257 -4.85 6.28 -76.23
N GLN A 258 -5.56 5.22 -76.60
CA GLN A 258 -6.14 4.29 -75.64
C GLN A 258 -5.08 3.54 -74.82
N ILE A 259 -3.98 3.10 -75.43
CA ILE A 259 -2.84 2.46 -74.75
C ILE A 259 -2.22 3.41 -73.71
N SER A 260 -2.07 4.70 -74.05
CA SER A 260 -1.56 5.69 -73.09
C SER A 260 -2.44 5.80 -71.85
N VAL A 261 -3.77 5.76 -72.01
CA VAL A 261 -4.75 5.76 -70.92
C VAL A 261 -4.70 4.45 -70.13
N SER A 262 -4.51 3.31 -70.78
CA SER A 262 -4.33 2.03 -70.07
C SER A 262 -3.09 2.04 -69.16
N SER A 263 -2.01 2.70 -69.59
CA SER A 263 -0.80 2.83 -68.78
C SER A 263 -1.01 3.72 -67.54
N THR A 264 -1.80 4.79 -67.65
CA THR A 264 -2.13 5.66 -66.51
C THR A 264 -3.07 4.95 -65.54
N ILE A 265 -4.04 4.18 -66.06
CA ILE A 265 -4.94 3.34 -65.26
C ILE A 265 -4.17 2.27 -64.48
N ARG A 266 -3.21 1.58 -65.12
CA ARG A 266 -2.36 0.61 -64.43
C ARG A 266 -1.54 1.28 -63.32
N ALA A 267 -0.98 2.45 -63.57
CA ALA A 267 -0.25 3.22 -62.56
C ALA A 267 -1.16 3.65 -61.39
N LEU A 268 -2.40 4.04 -61.67
CA LEU A 268 -3.41 4.37 -60.66
C LEU A 268 -3.70 3.15 -59.76
N GLY A 269 -3.92 1.97 -60.36
CA GLY A 269 -4.13 0.72 -59.61
C GLY A 269 -2.95 0.36 -58.71
N GLN A 270 -1.71 0.47 -59.21
CA GLN A 270 -0.50 0.22 -58.41
C GLN A 270 -0.35 1.20 -57.25
N ASN A 271 -0.74 2.46 -57.43
CA ASN A 271 -0.71 3.45 -56.35
C ASN A 271 -1.68 3.07 -55.22
N TYR A 272 -2.89 2.61 -55.54
CA TYR A 272 -3.85 2.14 -54.54
C TYR A 272 -3.34 0.90 -53.79
N GLU A 273 -2.74 -0.06 -54.48
CA GLU A 273 -2.12 -1.22 -53.81
C GLU A 273 -0.98 -0.81 -52.89
N LYS A 274 -0.14 0.14 -53.32
CA LYS A 274 0.95 0.68 -52.51
C LYS A 274 0.45 1.41 -51.26
N GLU A 275 -0.61 2.19 -51.38
CA GLU A 275 -1.26 2.86 -50.24
C GLU A 275 -1.85 1.84 -49.25
N ARG A 276 -2.53 0.81 -49.77
CA ARG A 276 -3.04 -0.29 -48.95
C ARG A 276 -1.92 -1.00 -48.19
N LEU A 277 -0.83 -1.39 -48.87
CA LEU A 277 0.31 -2.06 -48.23
C LEU A 277 0.96 -1.18 -47.15
N LYS A 278 1.04 0.14 -47.37
CA LYS A 278 1.50 1.09 -46.35
C LYS A 278 0.58 1.09 -45.14
N TRP A 279 -0.73 1.11 -45.35
CA TRP A 279 -1.73 1.07 -44.27
C TRP A 279 -1.65 -0.23 -43.47
N GLU A 280 -1.57 -1.39 -44.14
CA GLU A 280 -1.40 -2.70 -43.50
C GLU A 280 -0.10 -2.77 -42.69
N ASN A 281 1.01 -2.25 -43.22
CA ASN A 281 2.28 -2.22 -42.51
C ASN A 281 2.22 -1.29 -41.27
N GLN A 282 1.56 -0.13 -41.38
CA GLN A 282 1.33 0.76 -40.23
C GLN A 282 0.48 0.09 -39.15
N GLN A 283 -0.58 -0.63 -39.54
CA GLN A 283 -1.41 -1.41 -38.61
C GLN A 283 -0.58 -2.48 -37.88
N LEU A 284 0.22 -3.24 -38.62
CA LEU A 284 1.11 -4.26 -38.05
C LEU A 284 2.14 -3.65 -37.09
N GLN A 285 2.73 -2.50 -37.44
CA GLN A 285 3.64 -1.77 -36.54
C GLN A 285 2.92 -1.31 -35.27
N ASN A 286 1.71 -0.77 -35.39
CA ASN A 286 0.90 -0.37 -34.24
C ASN A 286 0.54 -1.56 -33.35
N GLU A 287 0.22 -2.72 -33.92
CA GLU A 287 0.02 -3.95 -33.16
C GLU A 287 1.27 -4.40 -32.42
N GLN A 288 2.43 -4.35 -33.07
CA GLN A 288 3.71 -4.66 -32.42
C GLN A 288 4.01 -3.69 -31.28
N LEU A 289 3.75 -2.39 -31.48
CA LEU A 289 3.88 -1.37 -30.43
C LEU A 289 2.92 -1.62 -29.28
N ARG A 290 1.65 -1.96 -29.56
CA ARG A 290 0.66 -2.34 -28.53
C ARG A 290 1.14 -3.53 -27.71
N LYS A 291 1.60 -4.60 -28.38
CA LYS A 291 2.16 -5.79 -27.69
C LYS A 291 3.37 -5.42 -26.81
N ARG A 292 4.30 -4.59 -27.32
CA ARG A 292 5.44 -4.07 -26.53
C ARG A 292 4.98 -3.25 -25.32
N MET A 293 3.98 -2.38 -25.48
CA MET A 293 3.41 -1.62 -24.36
C MET A 293 2.80 -2.53 -23.31
N TYR A 294 2.05 -3.57 -23.70
CA TYR A 294 1.51 -4.55 -22.75
C TYR A 294 2.60 -5.25 -21.94
N TYR A 295 3.69 -5.69 -22.58
CA TYR A 295 4.83 -6.28 -21.87
C TYR A 295 5.47 -5.31 -20.88
N LEU A 296 5.65 -4.04 -21.25
CA LEU A 296 6.18 -3.01 -20.36
C LEU A 296 5.25 -2.74 -19.16
N ILE A 297 3.93 -2.69 -19.38
CA ILE A 297 2.95 -2.53 -18.31
C ILE A 297 3.03 -3.70 -17.33
N ILE A 298 3.05 -4.95 -17.83
CA ILE A 298 3.16 -6.16 -17.00
C ILE A 298 4.48 -6.14 -16.19
N LEU A 299 5.59 -5.76 -16.82
CA LEU A 299 6.88 -5.64 -16.14
C LEU A 299 6.84 -4.59 -15.03
N SER A 300 6.21 -3.43 -15.28
CA SER A 300 6.08 -2.36 -14.29
C SER A 300 5.22 -2.78 -13.09
N ILE A 301 4.13 -3.51 -13.32
CA ILE A 301 3.26 -4.08 -12.26
C ILE A 301 4.04 -5.11 -11.44
N SER A 302 4.78 -6.01 -12.08
CA SER A 302 5.64 -6.99 -11.39
C SER A 302 6.70 -6.32 -10.51
N CYS A 303 7.35 -5.28 -11.02
CA CYS A 303 8.31 -4.48 -10.26
C CYS A 303 7.65 -3.80 -9.04
N CYS A 304 6.45 -3.22 -9.22
CA CYS A 304 5.70 -2.62 -8.11
C CYS A 304 5.34 -3.64 -7.03
N LEU A 305 4.89 -4.85 -7.42
CA LEU A 305 4.58 -5.93 -6.48
C LEU A 305 5.82 -6.38 -5.70
N LEU A 306 6.99 -6.45 -6.34
CA LEU A 306 8.25 -6.74 -5.66
C LEU A 306 8.62 -5.67 -4.64
N VAL A 307 8.48 -4.38 -4.99
CA VAL A 307 8.74 -3.27 -4.06
C VAL A 307 7.78 -3.32 -2.87
N VAL A 308 6.49 -3.54 -3.09
CA VAL A 308 5.50 -3.70 -2.00
C VAL A 308 5.86 -4.89 -1.12
N GLY A 309 6.24 -6.03 -1.71
CA GLY A 309 6.71 -7.21 -0.98
C GLY A 309 7.93 -6.91 -0.10
N LEU A 310 8.92 -6.18 -0.62
CA LEU A 310 10.09 -5.74 0.14
C LEU A 310 9.71 -4.81 1.30
N VAL A 311 8.83 -3.83 1.07
CA VAL A 311 8.36 -2.92 2.12
C VAL A 311 7.65 -3.69 3.24
N LEU A 312 6.79 -4.65 2.89
CA LEU A 312 6.11 -5.49 3.87
C LEU A 312 7.11 -6.36 4.65
N TYR A 313 8.08 -6.97 3.96
CA TYR A 313 9.16 -7.74 4.57
C TYR A 313 9.96 -6.90 5.57
N TYR A 314 10.42 -5.71 5.18
CA TYR A 314 11.16 -4.81 6.07
C TYR A 314 10.29 -4.32 7.23
N ARG A 315 9.01 -4.02 7.00
CA ARG A 315 8.08 -3.61 8.07
C ARG A 315 7.90 -4.72 9.11
N GLU A 316 7.78 -5.96 8.68
CA GLU A 316 7.66 -7.11 9.59
C GLU A 316 8.97 -7.36 10.35
N LYS A 317 10.12 -7.30 9.66
CA LYS A 317 11.44 -7.37 10.29
C LYS A 317 11.62 -6.30 11.37
N TRP A 318 11.26 -5.07 11.07
CA TRP A 318 11.40 -3.94 12.01
C TRP A 318 10.48 -4.07 13.23
N LYS A 319 9.26 -4.62 13.05
CA LYS A 319 8.37 -4.96 14.18
C LYS A 319 8.99 -6.03 15.07
N LYS A 320 9.56 -7.09 14.49
CA LYS A 320 10.23 -8.17 15.25
C LYS A 320 11.42 -7.64 16.04
N GLU A 321 12.24 -6.78 15.44
CA GLU A 321 13.37 -6.12 16.12
C GLU A 321 12.92 -5.27 17.31
N LYS A 322 11.83 -4.50 17.18
CA LYS A 322 11.27 -3.72 18.31
C LYS A 322 10.77 -4.58 19.46
N VAL A 323 10.05 -5.65 19.15
CA VAL A 323 9.56 -6.60 20.18
C VAL A 323 10.75 -7.25 20.89
N LEU A 324 11.76 -7.70 20.13
CA LEU A 324 12.98 -8.28 20.67
C LEU A 324 13.73 -7.31 21.58
N ALA A 325 13.87 -6.04 21.17
CA ALA A 325 14.49 -5.00 22.00
C ALA A 325 13.71 -4.76 23.31
N GLY A 326 12.38 -4.79 23.26
CA GLY A 326 11.54 -4.69 24.46
C GLY A 326 11.73 -5.87 25.43
N VAL A 327 11.78 -7.09 24.90
CA VAL A 327 12.06 -8.30 25.68
C VAL A 327 13.45 -8.22 26.32
N MET A 328 14.48 -7.83 25.56
CA MET A 328 15.85 -7.66 26.07
C MET A 328 15.94 -6.63 27.19
N LYS A 329 15.18 -5.52 27.10
CA LYS A 329 15.12 -4.53 28.16
C LYS A 329 14.51 -5.11 29.44
N ARG A 330 13.38 -5.82 29.34
CA ARG A 330 12.75 -6.49 30.50
C ARG A 330 13.67 -7.52 31.13
N LEU A 331 14.41 -8.28 30.33
CA LEU A 331 15.39 -9.25 30.82
C LEU A 331 16.46 -8.56 31.67
N ARG A 332 17.01 -7.44 31.18
CA ARG A 332 18.03 -6.66 31.88
C ARG A 332 17.51 -6.03 33.18
N ASP A 333 16.27 -5.57 33.19
CA ASP A 333 15.65 -5.02 34.40
C ASP A 333 15.40 -6.12 35.44
N ASN A 334 14.97 -7.31 34.99
CA ASN A 334 14.82 -8.48 35.86
C ASN A 334 16.16 -8.96 36.44
N GLU A 335 17.23 -8.99 35.64
CA GLU A 335 18.58 -9.33 36.12
C GLU A 335 19.05 -8.38 37.23
N ARG A 336 18.86 -7.06 37.05
CA ARG A 336 19.16 -6.06 38.09
C ARG A 336 18.34 -6.25 39.35
N GLN A 337 17.06 -6.62 39.22
CA GLN A 337 16.23 -6.92 40.38
C GLN A 337 16.75 -8.13 41.14
N ILE A 338 17.14 -9.20 40.42
CA ILE A 338 17.75 -10.39 41.03
C ILE A 338 19.02 -10.01 41.79
N GLU A 339 19.91 -9.20 41.21
CA GLU A 339 21.12 -8.70 41.88
C GLU A 339 20.81 -7.89 43.16
N ASN A 340 19.80 -7.03 43.11
CA ASN A 340 19.39 -6.27 44.29
C ASN A 340 18.82 -7.20 45.38
N TYR A 341 17.99 -8.18 45.01
CA TYR A 341 17.44 -9.14 45.95
C TYR A 341 18.52 -10.02 46.57
N THR A 342 19.51 -10.48 45.80
CA THR A 342 20.62 -11.27 46.33
C THR A 342 21.46 -10.47 47.33
N ALA A 343 21.74 -9.19 47.05
CA ALA A 343 22.45 -8.30 47.98
C ALA A 343 21.68 -8.08 49.30
N VAL A 344 20.35 -7.89 49.22
CA VAL A 344 19.49 -7.77 50.42
C VAL A 344 19.48 -9.06 51.23
N ILE A 345 19.37 -10.21 50.57
CA ILE A 345 19.42 -11.53 51.23
C ILE A 345 20.77 -11.71 51.93
N GLU A 346 21.88 -11.32 51.30
CA GLU A 346 23.20 -11.41 51.91
C GLU A 346 23.34 -10.50 53.15
N LYS A 347 22.84 -9.27 53.07
CA LYS A 347 22.80 -8.34 54.21
C LYS A 347 21.98 -8.92 55.36
N ASN A 348 20.78 -9.44 55.07
CA ASN A 348 19.92 -10.05 56.08
C ASN A 348 20.60 -11.27 56.72
N ARG A 349 21.32 -12.08 55.94
CA ARG A 349 22.08 -13.23 56.45
C ARG A 349 23.17 -12.81 57.45
N ARG A 350 23.88 -11.71 57.16
CA ARG A 350 24.88 -11.15 58.09
C ARG A 350 24.24 -10.68 59.40
N ILE A 351 23.14 -9.92 59.31
CA ILE A 351 22.40 -9.45 60.50
C ILE A 351 21.91 -10.62 61.36
N ILE A 352 21.37 -11.67 60.74
CA ILE A 352 20.94 -12.88 61.47
C ILE A 352 22.13 -13.55 62.19
N SER A 353 23.30 -13.59 61.56
CA SER A 353 24.52 -14.12 62.17
C SER A 353 24.95 -13.30 63.38
N ASP A 354 24.96 -11.96 63.26
CA ASP A 354 25.34 -11.06 64.34
C ASP A 354 24.36 -11.14 65.51
N LEU A 355 23.05 -11.16 65.22
CA LEU A 355 22.01 -11.35 66.24
C LEU A 355 22.19 -12.67 66.98
N LYS A 356 22.47 -13.77 66.28
CA LYS A 356 22.79 -15.06 66.93
C LYS A 356 24.01 -14.97 67.83
N GLY A 357 25.07 -14.27 67.41
CA GLY A 357 26.25 -14.02 68.23
C GLY A 357 25.94 -13.20 69.49
N THR A 358 25.17 -12.12 69.36
CA THR A 358 24.74 -11.30 70.51
C THR A 358 23.86 -12.08 71.48
N GLN A 359 22.95 -12.94 70.98
CA GLN A 359 22.11 -13.79 71.80
C GLN A 359 22.93 -14.79 72.62
N GLN A 360 23.98 -15.40 72.02
CA GLN A 360 24.89 -16.29 72.74
C GLN A 360 25.67 -15.53 73.83
N LYS A 361 26.15 -14.32 73.54
CA LYS A 361 26.86 -13.48 74.52
C LYS A 361 25.96 -13.09 75.70
N ASN A 362 24.72 -12.70 75.43
CA ASN A 362 23.74 -12.36 76.47
C ASN A 362 23.38 -13.57 77.35
N ALA A 363 23.30 -14.77 76.77
CA ALA A 363 23.08 -16.00 77.53
C ALA A 363 24.25 -16.34 78.48
N LEU A 364 25.49 -16.00 78.11
CA LEU A 364 26.67 -16.16 78.97
C LEU A 364 26.65 -15.14 80.13
N LEU A 365 26.34 -13.88 79.84
CA LEU A 365 26.24 -12.84 80.88
C LEU A 365 25.16 -13.16 81.92
N LEU A 366 24.00 -13.66 81.48
CA LEU A 366 22.94 -14.14 82.38
C LEU A 366 23.41 -15.28 83.29
N ARG A 367 24.30 -16.17 82.82
CA ARG A 367 24.91 -17.20 83.67
C ARG A 367 25.85 -16.60 84.71
N GLU A 368 26.64 -15.60 84.34
CA GLU A 368 27.54 -14.91 85.27
C GLU A 368 26.78 -14.15 86.37
N GLU A 369 25.70 -13.43 86.03
CA GLU A 369 24.86 -12.74 87.01
C GLU A 369 24.22 -13.72 87.99
N LYS A 370 23.72 -14.86 87.50
CA LYS A 370 23.15 -15.90 88.36
C LYS A 370 24.17 -16.44 89.37
N ASN A 371 25.42 -16.65 88.95
CA ASN A 371 26.48 -17.10 89.85
C ASN A 371 26.82 -16.04 90.92
N LYS A 372 26.83 -14.75 90.56
CA LYS A 372 27.01 -13.66 91.52
C LYS A 372 25.88 -13.60 92.55
N SER A 373 24.63 -13.80 92.12
CA SER A 373 23.46 -13.86 93.02
C SER A 373 23.57 -14.99 94.04
N ILE A 374 23.96 -16.19 93.60
CA ILE A 374 24.15 -17.34 94.50
C ILE A 374 25.26 -17.06 95.51
N ASN A 375 26.37 -16.43 95.08
CA ASN A 375 27.46 -16.10 95.97
C ASN A 375 27.05 -15.05 97.03
N TYR A 376 26.20 -14.08 96.65
CA TYR A 376 25.65 -13.08 97.57
C TYR A 376 24.76 -13.71 98.64
N GLU A 377 23.88 -14.64 98.28
CA GLU A 377 23.03 -15.37 99.23
C GLU A 377 23.86 -16.18 100.24
N ASN A 378 24.92 -16.85 99.78
CA ASN A 378 25.84 -17.58 100.66
C ASN A 378 26.52 -16.64 101.66
N LEU A 379 27.00 -15.48 101.21
CA LEU A 379 27.63 -14.47 102.08
C LEU A 379 26.65 -13.91 103.13
N GLN A 380 25.38 -13.71 102.75
CA GLN A 380 24.35 -13.30 103.70
C GLN A 380 24.09 -14.36 104.78
N HIS A 381 24.06 -15.63 104.38
CA HIS A 381 23.89 -16.73 105.33
C HIS A 381 25.04 -16.80 106.34
N GLU A 382 26.28 -16.61 105.87
CA GLU A 382 27.47 -16.58 106.72
C GLU A 382 27.45 -15.40 107.72
N ASN A 383 27.07 -14.20 107.25
CA ASN A 383 26.91 -13.03 108.12
C ASN A 383 25.84 -13.22 109.19
N LEU A 384 24.73 -13.89 108.86
CA LEU A 384 23.68 -14.21 109.83
C LEU A 384 24.19 -15.16 110.93
N LEU A 385 25.04 -16.13 110.55
CA LEU A 385 25.64 -17.06 111.50
C LEU A 385 26.61 -16.34 112.46
N LEU A 386 27.45 -15.46 111.92
CA LEU A 386 28.34 -14.59 112.68
C LEU A 386 27.58 -13.67 113.65
N MET A 387 26.46 -13.09 113.21
CA MET A 387 25.58 -12.29 114.05
C MET A 387 25.02 -13.09 115.23
N LYS A 388 24.62 -14.35 115.02
CA LYS A 388 24.18 -15.23 116.11
C LYS A 388 25.30 -15.48 117.13
N GLN A 389 26.52 -15.70 116.66
CA GLN A 389 27.68 -15.89 117.54
C GLN A 389 28.03 -14.63 118.33
N LEU A 390 28.01 -13.47 117.67
CA LEU A 390 28.19 -12.17 118.32
C LEU A 390 27.13 -11.91 119.40
N HIS A 391 25.87 -12.25 119.13
CA HIS A 391 24.80 -12.11 120.10
C HIS A 391 25.02 -13.01 121.33
N ILE A 392 25.48 -14.25 121.14
CA ILE A 392 25.80 -15.16 122.26
C ILE A 392 26.91 -14.55 123.13
N LEU A 393 27.99 -14.07 122.50
CA LEU A 393 29.09 -13.41 123.21
C LEU A 393 28.66 -12.12 123.92
N HIS A 394 27.77 -11.33 123.30
CA HIS A 394 27.21 -10.13 123.92
C HIS A 394 26.33 -10.45 125.13
N SER A 395 25.51 -11.51 125.04
CA SER A 395 24.71 -12.02 126.16
C SER A 395 25.61 -12.49 127.31
N ASP A 396 26.69 -13.23 127.02
CA ASP A 396 27.66 -13.66 128.04
C ASP A 396 28.37 -12.46 128.68
N ARG A 397 28.73 -11.46 127.86
CA ARG A 397 29.31 -10.20 128.36
C ARG A 397 28.33 -9.45 129.27
N GLU A 398 27.06 -9.36 128.90
CA GLU A 398 26.03 -8.68 129.70
C GLU A 398 25.76 -9.43 131.02
N GLY A 399 25.78 -10.77 131.00
CA GLY A 399 25.73 -11.58 132.22
C GLY A 399 26.90 -11.34 133.17
N LEU A 400 28.12 -11.17 132.62
CA LEU A 400 29.31 -10.81 133.42
C LEU A 400 29.26 -9.38 133.96
N LEU A 401 28.68 -8.44 133.20
CA LEU A 401 28.57 -7.03 133.61
C LEU A 401 27.51 -6.79 134.70
N GLN A 402 26.48 -7.64 134.81
CA GLN A 402 25.49 -7.58 135.89
C GLN A 402 26.06 -7.92 137.27
N GLN A 403 27.17 -8.66 137.35
CA GLN A 403 27.81 -9.01 138.63
C GLN A 403 28.61 -7.86 139.26
N LEU A 404 28.89 -6.77 138.54
CA LEU A 404 29.89 -5.77 138.93
C LEU A 404 29.31 -4.39 139.35
N GLN A 405 28.01 -4.28 139.64
CA GLN A 405 27.30 -3.10 140.19
C GLN A 405 28.05 -1.73 140.11
N MET A 406 28.01 -1.07 138.96
CA MET A 406 28.41 0.34 138.80
C MET A 406 27.39 1.08 137.94
N GLY A 407 26.83 2.16 138.50
CA GLY A 407 25.80 3.01 137.91
C GLY A 407 26.34 4.27 137.24
N THR A 408 25.65 4.62 136.14
CA THR A 408 25.33 5.97 135.63
C THR A 408 26.45 6.96 135.26
N ASN A 409 26.66 7.13 133.95
CA ASN A 409 26.97 8.44 133.33
C ASN A 409 26.81 8.41 131.79
N SER A 410 25.61 8.10 131.28
CA SER A 410 25.32 8.07 129.82
C SER A 410 24.26 9.08 129.35
N SER A 411 23.72 9.94 130.23
CA SER A 411 22.62 10.84 129.84
C SER A 411 23.08 12.12 129.12
N ILE A 412 24.26 12.66 129.44
CA ILE A 412 24.70 13.98 128.92
C ILE A 412 25.34 13.87 127.52
N SER A 413 25.83 12.70 127.10
CA SER A 413 26.40 12.49 125.76
C SER A 413 25.35 12.29 124.67
N SER A 414 24.17 11.77 125.01
CA SER A 414 23.09 11.42 124.06
C SER A 414 22.50 12.64 123.33
N GLN A 415 22.34 13.77 124.02
CA GLN A 415 21.63 14.95 123.49
C GLN A 415 22.48 15.83 122.55
N ARG A 416 23.81 15.84 122.70
CA ARG A 416 24.71 16.54 121.77
C ARG A 416 24.94 15.76 120.46
N ILE A 417 24.91 14.43 120.53
CA ILE A 417 25.02 13.55 119.37
C ILE A 417 23.78 13.71 118.47
N THR A 418 22.59 13.87 119.05
CA THR A 418 21.33 14.04 118.29
C THR A 418 21.25 15.36 117.52
N ALA A 419 21.70 16.47 118.10
CA ALA A 419 21.73 17.75 117.37
C ALA A 419 22.77 17.73 116.22
N PHE A 420 23.88 17.01 116.40
CA PHE A 420 24.89 16.83 115.35
C PHE A 420 24.39 15.92 114.21
N THR A 421 23.69 14.83 114.52
CA THR A 421 23.09 13.97 113.47
C THR A 421 22.00 14.69 112.70
N GLN A 422 21.20 15.55 113.33
CA GLN A 422 20.20 16.38 112.65
C GLN A 422 20.84 17.37 111.66
N LEU A 423 21.92 18.07 112.04
CA LEU A 423 22.65 18.95 111.12
C LEU A 423 23.30 18.18 109.95
N TRP A 424 23.79 16.97 110.19
CA TRP A 424 24.35 16.12 109.14
C TRP A 424 23.27 15.65 108.16
N LEU A 425 22.11 15.18 108.66
CA LEU A 425 20.99 14.76 107.83
C LEU A 425 20.47 15.90 106.93
N LEU A 426 20.41 17.13 107.48
CA LEU A 426 19.98 18.32 106.74
C LEU A 426 20.84 18.63 105.50
N LYS A 427 22.10 18.19 105.48
CA LYS A 427 23.02 18.39 104.35
C LYS A 427 23.10 17.21 103.38
N SER A 428 22.87 15.98 103.85
CA SER A 428 22.96 14.78 103.01
C SER A 428 21.65 14.48 102.28
N GLU A 429 20.52 14.43 102.99
CA GLU A 429 19.20 14.11 102.44
C GLU A 429 18.09 14.91 103.16
N PRO A 430 17.80 16.15 102.71
CA PRO A 430 16.79 16.98 103.36
C PRO A 430 15.38 16.41 103.12
N TYR A 431 14.59 16.27 104.19
CA TYR A 431 13.14 15.97 104.13
C TYR A 431 12.37 16.79 105.17
N TYR A 432 11.06 16.94 104.96
CA TYR A 432 10.18 17.68 105.87
C TYR A 432 9.96 16.90 107.19
N GLY A 433 10.18 17.54 108.34
CA GLY A 433 9.95 16.94 109.68
C GLY A 433 11.20 16.55 110.47
N ILE A 434 12.41 16.90 110.03
CA ILE A 434 13.66 16.60 110.76
C ILE A 434 13.74 17.33 112.12
N ILE A 435 13.11 18.51 112.23
CA ILE A 435 13.09 19.36 113.43
C ILE A 435 11.65 19.81 113.67
N GLU A 436 11.04 19.33 114.74
CA GLU A 436 9.61 19.52 115.00
C GLU A 436 9.36 20.49 116.15
N THR A 437 10.26 20.52 117.14
CA THR A 437 10.07 21.28 118.38
C THR A 437 10.90 22.55 118.44
N GLN A 438 10.42 23.54 119.19
CA GLN A 438 11.14 24.81 119.38
C GLN A 438 12.47 24.62 120.12
N GLU A 439 12.56 23.66 121.03
CA GLU A 439 13.81 23.35 121.75
C GLU A 439 14.89 22.81 120.82
N GLU A 440 14.51 21.99 119.83
CA GLU A 440 15.43 21.49 118.81
C GLU A 440 15.92 22.61 117.88
N TRP A 441 15.04 23.56 117.51
CA TRP A 441 15.44 24.74 116.76
C TRP A 441 16.45 25.60 117.53
N ASN A 442 16.24 25.82 118.83
CA ASN A 442 17.16 26.60 119.66
C ASN A 442 18.53 25.90 119.78
N ARG A 443 18.56 24.57 119.97
CA ARG A 443 19.81 23.79 120.02
C ARG A 443 20.53 23.78 118.67
N LEU A 444 19.79 23.70 117.56
CA LEU A 444 20.36 23.81 116.23
C LEU A 444 20.96 25.20 116.01
N PHE A 445 20.32 26.28 116.47
CA PHE A 445 20.87 27.63 116.37
C PHE A 445 22.18 27.77 117.16
N GLU A 446 22.22 27.29 118.40
CA GLU A 446 23.46 27.28 119.20
C GLU A 446 24.58 26.51 118.50
N LEU A 447 24.26 25.37 117.89
CA LEU A 447 25.22 24.53 117.19
C LEU A 447 25.67 25.18 115.87
N ILE A 448 24.77 25.83 115.11
CA ILE A 448 25.13 26.58 113.90
C ILE A 448 25.98 27.80 114.25
N ASP A 449 25.65 28.56 115.29
CA ASP A 449 26.45 29.69 115.76
C ASP A 449 27.86 29.23 116.19
N LEU A 450 27.97 28.04 116.80
CA LEU A 450 29.25 27.43 117.17
C LEU A 450 30.11 27.06 115.94
N PHE A 451 29.52 26.49 114.88
CA PHE A 451 30.26 25.95 113.73
C PHE A 451 30.44 26.93 112.57
N TYR A 452 29.53 27.88 112.37
CA TYR A 452 29.48 28.74 111.18
C TYR A 452 29.64 30.24 111.50
N GLY A 453 29.63 30.63 112.77
CA GLY A 453 29.81 32.00 113.24
C GLY A 453 28.53 32.59 113.83
N ASN A 454 28.68 33.52 114.79
CA ASN A 454 27.56 34.05 115.57
C ASN A 454 26.69 35.02 114.75
N ILE A 455 25.63 34.49 114.13
CA ILE A 455 24.68 35.26 113.33
C ILE A 455 23.57 35.88 114.18
N SER A 456 23.35 35.37 115.40
CA SER A 456 22.33 35.87 116.33
C SER A 456 22.48 37.37 116.62
N ALA A 457 23.72 37.86 116.78
CA ALA A 457 24.02 39.25 117.06
C ALA A 457 23.60 40.21 115.92
N ARG A 458 23.66 39.74 114.67
CA ARG A 458 23.27 40.52 113.48
C ARG A 458 21.76 40.54 113.27
N LEU A 459 21.09 39.42 113.54
CA LEU A 459 19.64 39.29 113.34
C LEU A 459 18.82 39.94 114.47
N ASN A 460 19.37 40.01 115.70
CA ASN A 460 18.68 40.61 116.85
C ASN A 460 18.54 42.15 116.75
N GLY A 461 19.36 42.83 115.94
CA GLY A 461 19.26 44.28 115.72
C GLY A 461 18.14 44.74 114.76
N CYS A 462 17.39 43.81 114.15
CA CYS A 462 16.31 44.10 113.22
C CYS A 462 14.95 43.62 113.77
N GLU A 463 14.17 44.52 114.35
CA GLU A 463 12.85 44.23 114.94
C GLU A 463 11.78 43.78 113.90
N LEU A 464 12.05 43.97 112.60
CA LEU A 464 11.11 43.67 111.51
C LEU A 464 11.11 42.19 111.04
N LEU A 465 12.03 41.35 111.55
CA LEU A 465 12.17 39.94 111.17
C LEU A 465 11.28 39.01 112.02
N ARG A 466 10.48 38.16 111.36
CA ARG A 466 9.69 37.13 112.05
C ARG A 466 10.54 35.89 112.34
N GLU A 467 10.05 35.01 113.20
CA GLU A 467 10.76 33.78 113.57
C GLU A 467 11.06 32.85 112.37
N HIS A 468 10.12 32.72 111.44
CA HIS A 468 10.34 31.98 110.19
C HIS A 468 11.43 32.63 109.32
N ASP A 469 11.52 33.96 109.30
CA ASP A 469 12.59 34.69 108.61
C ASP A 469 13.96 34.37 109.25
N ARG A 470 14.01 34.20 110.58
CA ARG A 470 15.23 33.80 111.31
C ARG A 470 15.68 32.37 110.99
N ARG A 471 14.75 31.40 110.94
CA ARG A 471 15.06 30.01 110.56
C ARG A 471 15.69 29.93 109.16
N ILE A 472 15.13 30.67 108.20
CA ILE A 472 15.68 30.76 106.84
C ILE A 472 17.08 31.36 106.87
N CYS A 473 17.33 32.40 107.67
CA CYS A 473 18.67 33.00 107.78
C CYS A 473 19.71 32.03 108.36
N TYR A 474 19.38 31.28 109.41
CA TYR A 474 20.29 30.29 110.02
C TYR A 474 20.64 29.13 109.07
N LEU A 475 19.65 28.60 108.35
CA LEU A 475 19.88 27.51 107.40
C LEU A 475 20.68 27.96 106.16
N LEU A 476 20.44 29.19 105.68
CA LEU A 476 21.27 29.79 104.63
C LEU A 476 22.70 30.03 105.08
N HIS A 477 22.89 30.45 106.33
CA HIS A 477 24.21 30.62 106.92
C HIS A 477 24.97 29.28 107.04
N ALA A 478 24.26 28.20 107.38
CA ALA A 478 24.79 26.83 107.36
C ALA A 478 25.07 26.28 105.94
N GLY A 479 24.67 27.00 104.89
CA GLY A 479 25.00 26.70 103.49
C GLY A 479 23.99 25.82 102.75
N LEU A 480 22.73 25.76 103.19
CA LEU A 480 21.69 25.03 102.48
C LEU A 480 21.18 25.83 101.26
N ASP A 481 21.00 25.14 100.13
CA ASP A 481 20.51 25.73 98.90
C ASP A 481 18.97 25.91 98.88
N ASN A 482 18.45 26.59 97.86
CA ASN A 482 17.01 26.83 97.78
C ASN A 482 16.18 25.55 97.60
N SER A 483 16.78 24.49 97.03
CA SER A 483 16.08 23.22 96.83
C SER A 483 15.88 22.50 98.18
N ALA A 484 16.90 22.47 99.02
CA ALA A 484 16.87 21.92 100.35
C ALA A 484 15.90 22.70 101.25
N LEU A 485 15.88 24.02 101.16
CA LEU A 485 14.91 24.86 101.88
C LEU A 485 13.47 24.64 101.43
N GLY A 486 13.26 24.43 100.13
CA GLY A 486 11.94 24.09 99.59
C GLY A 486 11.42 22.76 100.14
N ILE A 487 12.27 21.75 100.20
CA ILE A 487 11.93 20.44 100.78
C ILE A 487 11.68 20.55 102.29
N LEU A 488 12.52 21.29 103.02
CA LEU A 488 12.44 21.41 104.49
C LEU A 488 11.20 22.14 104.99
N PHE A 489 10.76 23.16 104.29
CA PHE A 489 9.54 23.91 104.64
C PHE A 489 8.31 23.42 103.88
N ASN A 490 8.46 22.40 103.02
CA ASN A 490 7.42 21.90 102.12
C ASN A 490 6.78 23.04 101.29
N ILE A 491 7.63 23.87 100.70
CA ILE A 491 7.25 25.01 99.84
C ILE A 491 8.02 24.97 98.53
N ASP A 492 7.46 25.58 97.50
CA ASP A 492 8.11 25.65 96.20
C ASP A 492 9.32 26.59 96.20
N ASN A 493 10.28 26.30 95.32
CA ASN A 493 11.51 27.07 95.19
C ASN A 493 11.25 28.57 94.88
N THR A 494 10.13 28.89 94.21
CA THR A 494 9.76 30.28 93.93
C THR A 494 9.24 31.02 95.17
N SER A 495 8.64 30.32 96.13
CA SER A 495 8.30 30.90 97.43
C SER A 495 9.52 31.15 98.29
N VAL A 496 10.53 30.26 98.26
CA VAL A 496 11.81 30.47 98.95
C VAL A 496 12.49 31.75 98.46
N THR A 497 12.54 31.97 97.14
CA THR A 497 13.15 33.19 96.55
C THR A 497 12.38 34.46 96.89
N LYS A 498 11.03 34.43 96.91
CA LYS A 498 10.20 35.56 97.37
C LYS A 498 10.40 35.86 98.86
N SER A 499 10.56 34.83 99.70
CA SER A 499 10.89 34.99 101.12
C SER A 499 12.26 35.64 101.30
N LYS A 500 13.28 35.23 100.53
CA LYS A 500 14.59 35.89 100.52
C LYS A 500 14.50 37.36 100.11
N GLN A 501 13.75 37.70 99.07
CA GLN A 501 13.55 39.10 98.66
C GLN A 501 12.85 39.94 99.75
N ARG A 502 11.90 39.34 100.47
CA ARG A 502 11.21 39.99 101.60
C ARG A 502 12.15 40.24 102.77
N ILE A 503 12.96 39.24 103.12
CA ILE A 503 13.99 39.35 104.17
C ILE A 503 15.01 40.42 103.79
N LYS A 504 15.47 40.42 102.53
CA LYS A 504 16.38 41.42 101.97
C LYS A 504 15.84 42.85 102.09
N LYS A 505 14.54 43.05 101.78
CA LYS A 505 13.87 44.35 101.95
C LYS A 505 13.76 44.76 103.42
N LYS A 506 13.50 43.80 104.33
CA LYS A 506 13.44 44.04 105.79
C LYS A 506 14.80 44.39 106.39
N LEU A 507 15.88 43.85 105.82
CA LEU A 507 17.26 44.12 106.20
C LEU A 507 17.83 45.40 105.55
N GLY A 508 17.03 46.12 104.74
CA GLY A 508 17.46 47.38 104.11
C GLY A 508 18.47 47.23 102.97
N LEU A 509 18.66 46.01 102.45
CA LEU A 509 19.64 45.71 101.40
C LEU A 509 19.13 46.16 100.02
N GLY A 510 20.02 46.74 99.21
CA GLY A 510 19.72 47.28 97.87
C GLY A 510 19.45 46.18 96.83
N PRO A 511 18.82 46.49 95.69
CA PRO A 511 18.34 45.49 94.73
C PRO A 511 19.42 44.54 94.19
N ASN A 512 20.70 44.95 94.18
CA ASN A 512 21.84 44.15 93.70
C ASN A 512 22.58 43.35 94.78
N ASP A 513 22.28 43.52 96.07
CA ASP A 513 23.00 42.83 97.15
C ASP A 513 22.56 41.36 97.30
N VAL A 514 23.46 40.40 97.50
CA VAL A 514 23.07 39.00 97.71
C VAL A 514 22.82 38.74 99.20
N LEU A 515 21.66 38.20 99.56
CA LEU A 515 21.30 37.96 100.96
C LEU A 515 22.29 37.01 101.65
N GLU A 516 22.77 35.98 100.94
CA GLU A 516 23.75 35.02 101.46
C GLU A 516 25.13 35.63 101.72
N THR A 517 25.56 36.61 100.91
CA THR A 517 26.84 37.30 101.16
C THR A 517 26.75 38.18 102.39
N PHE A 518 25.63 38.88 102.59
CA PHE A 518 25.39 39.65 103.81
C PHE A 518 25.40 38.76 105.07
N LEU A 519 24.74 37.58 105.02
CA LEU A 519 24.71 36.65 106.14
C LEU A 519 26.09 36.00 106.39
N ASN A 520 26.96 35.89 105.38
CA ASN A 520 28.26 35.22 105.45
C ASN A 520 29.49 36.17 105.47
N GLU A 521 29.29 37.48 105.59
CA GLU A 521 30.31 38.54 105.42
C GLU A 521 31.44 38.59 106.47
N ASN A 522 31.54 37.59 107.34
CA ASN A 522 32.69 37.34 108.21
C ASN A 522 33.02 35.83 108.29
N LYS A 523 33.07 35.14 107.14
CA LYS A 523 33.85 33.89 107.03
C LYS A 523 35.33 34.25 107.02
N LYS A 524 35.90 34.46 108.21
CA LYS A 524 37.33 34.20 108.43
C LYS A 524 37.47 32.80 109.00
#